data_AF-A0A9P1IU46-F1
#
_entry.id   AF-A0A9P1IU46-F1
#
_cell.length_a   1.000
_cell.length_b   1.000
_cell.length_c   1.000
_cell.angle_alpha   90.00
_cell.angle_beta   90.00
_cell.angle_gamma   90.00
#
_symmetry.space_group_name_H-M   'P 1'
#
loop_
_entity.id
_entity.type
_entity.pdbx_description
1 polymer ?
#
loop_
_entity_poly.entity_id
_entity_poly.type
_entity_poly.pdbx_seq_one_letter_code
_entity_poly.pdbx_strand_id
1 'polypeptide(L)'
;MKIRDFSVLCKTLDYKTSQKLTRLTIIDALIGWMILVCLDITIIHETVWNLAEDLVQHLDNVITILENNPAGLKLIIPVNQTLSSFFRYHIYLWTTFIHFLKYPQMTRFVICFLLAGFTTFLAALCDVCKFFFIHFLCFDAYATRLWSVCSYTLKELWGLVRGKKWNPLRKRNDNVSFSQKKINL
;
A
#
# COMPACT_ATOMS: atom_id res chain seq x y z
N MET A 1 -53.86 7.57 26.76
CA MET A 1 -54.14 7.55 25.30
C MET A 1 -52.89 7.83 24.47
N LYS A 2 -52.12 8.89 24.76
CA LYS A 2 -50.91 9.34 24.03
C LYS A 2 -49.80 8.30 23.73
N ILE A 3 -49.60 7.31 24.60
CA ILE A 3 -48.49 6.33 24.46
C ILE A 3 -48.75 5.33 23.32
N ARG A 4 -50.02 5.02 23.05
CA ARG A 4 -50.41 4.05 22.01
C ARG A 4 -50.18 4.63 20.62
N ASP A 5 -50.47 5.92 20.44
CA ASP A 5 -50.29 6.63 19.17
C ASP A 5 -48.81 6.77 18.79
N PHE A 6 -47.92 7.01 19.76
CA PHE A 6 -46.48 7.08 19.52
C PHE A 6 -45.89 5.72 19.12
N SER A 7 -46.34 4.62 19.75
CA SER A 7 -45.91 3.26 19.38
C SER A 7 -46.34 2.89 17.95
N VAL A 8 -47.55 3.29 17.54
CA VAL A 8 -48.05 3.06 16.18
C VAL A 8 -47.29 3.90 15.15
N LEU A 9 -46.98 5.16 15.47
CA LEU A 9 -46.17 6.02 14.60
C LEU A 9 -44.74 5.47 14.42
N CYS A 10 -44.12 4.98 15.50
CA CYS A 10 -42.79 4.37 15.43
C CYS A 10 -42.79 3.12 14.54
N LYS A 11 -43.80 2.23 14.68
CA LYS A 11 -43.95 1.05 13.82
C LYS A 11 -44.19 1.39 12.35
N THR A 12 -44.96 2.42 12.05
CA THR A 12 -45.23 2.83 10.67
C THR A 12 -44.02 3.51 10.01
N LEU A 13 -43.24 4.29 10.76
CA LEU A 13 -41.96 4.84 10.30
C LEU A 13 -40.92 3.75 10.04
N ASP A 14 -40.82 2.78 10.95
CA ASP A 14 -39.90 1.64 10.82
C ASP A 14 -40.31 0.74 9.62
N TYR A 15 -41.60 0.45 9.47
CA TYR A 15 -42.14 -0.25 8.31
C TYR A 15 -41.84 0.46 6.98
N LYS A 16 -42.04 1.78 6.92
CA LYS A 16 -41.77 2.57 5.70
C LYS A 16 -40.27 2.64 5.39
N THR A 17 -39.41 2.63 6.41
CA THR A 17 -37.95 2.59 6.25
C THR A 17 -37.48 1.22 5.78
N SER A 18 -38.00 0.15 6.40
CA SER A 18 -37.77 -1.24 6.00
C SER A 18 -38.22 -1.50 4.56
N GLN A 19 -39.39 -1.01 4.16
CA GLN A 19 -39.89 -1.15 2.78
C GLN A 19 -39.02 -0.40 1.75
N LYS A 20 -38.45 0.75 2.10
CA LYS A 20 -37.49 1.44 1.22
C LYS A 20 -36.19 0.64 1.09
N LEU A 21 -35.68 0.11 2.20
CA LEU A 21 -34.45 -0.65 2.23
C LEU A 21 -34.57 -1.94 1.40
N THR A 22 -35.67 -2.69 1.54
CA THR A 22 -35.91 -3.91 0.76
C THR A 22 -36.01 -3.64 -0.75
N ARG A 23 -36.61 -2.51 -1.14
CA ARG A 23 -36.66 -2.11 -2.56
C ARG A 23 -35.26 -1.80 -3.10
N LEU A 24 -34.42 -1.11 -2.32
CA LEU A 24 -33.04 -0.82 -2.72
C LEU A 24 -32.20 -2.09 -2.84
N THR A 25 -32.33 -3.04 -1.92
CA THR A 25 -31.60 -4.32 -1.99
C THR A 25 -32.02 -5.16 -3.19
N ILE A 26 -33.30 -5.14 -3.58
CA ILE A 26 -33.76 -5.85 -4.79
C ILE A 26 -33.16 -5.21 -6.03
N ILE A 27 -33.15 -3.87 -6.12
CA ILE A 27 -32.52 -3.16 -7.24
C ILE A 27 -31.02 -3.48 -7.31
N ASP A 28 -30.32 -3.48 -6.17
CA ASP A 28 -28.89 -3.82 -6.11
C ASP A 28 -28.60 -5.26 -6.55
N ALA A 29 -29.45 -6.23 -6.16
CA ALA A 29 -29.36 -7.62 -6.61
C ALA A 29 -29.61 -7.77 -8.11
N LEU A 30 -30.60 -7.05 -8.66
CA LEU A 30 -30.86 -7.04 -10.10
C LEU A 30 -29.69 -6.46 -10.90
N ILE A 31 -29.10 -5.37 -10.41
CA ILE A 31 -27.90 -4.77 -11.02
C ILE A 31 -26.73 -5.76 -10.97
N GLY A 32 -26.49 -6.40 -9.82
CA GLY A 32 -25.45 -7.41 -9.68
C GLY A 32 -25.61 -8.58 -10.65
N TRP A 33 -26.84 -9.07 -10.82
CA TRP A 33 -27.14 -10.15 -11.77
C TRP A 33 -26.98 -9.72 -13.23
N MET A 34 -27.45 -8.53 -13.60
CA MET A 34 -27.26 -7.96 -14.94
C MET A 34 -25.77 -7.83 -15.28
N ILE A 35 -24.96 -7.31 -14.34
CA ILE A 35 -23.52 -7.21 -14.50
C ILE A 35 -22.92 -8.61 -14.70
N LEU A 36 -23.27 -9.59 -13.86
CA LEU A 36 -22.73 -10.96 -13.95
C LEU A 36 -22.95 -11.61 -15.33
N VAL A 37 -24.12 -11.39 -15.95
CA VAL A 37 -24.42 -11.92 -17.29
C VAL A 37 -23.66 -11.18 -18.40
N CYS A 38 -23.49 -9.86 -18.25
CA CYS A 38 -22.74 -9.05 -19.21
C CYS A 38 -21.22 -9.20 -19.08
N LEU A 39 -20.74 -9.69 -17.93
CA LEU A 39 -19.32 -9.76 -17.61
C LEU A 39 -18.66 -10.98 -18.26
N ASP A 40 -17.69 -10.74 -19.14
CA ASP A 40 -16.79 -11.81 -19.54
C ASP A 40 -15.65 -11.96 -18.52
N ILE A 41 -15.78 -12.98 -17.68
CA ILE A 41 -14.83 -13.27 -16.61
C ILE A 41 -13.43 -13.55 -17.18
N THR A 42 -13.33 -14.14 -18.37
CA THR A 42 -12.04 -14.52 -18.96
C THR A 42 -11.26 -13.29 -19.42
N ILE A 43 -11.93 -12.37 -20.10
CA ILE A 43 -11.33 -11.11 -20.57
C ILE A 43 -10.87 -10.26 -19.39
N ILE A 44 -11.68 -10.15 -18.33
CA ILE A 44 -11.32 -9.36 -17.15
C ILE A 44 -10.15 -9.99 -16.41
N HIS A 45 -10.15 -11.31 -16.25
CA HIS A 45 -9.03 -12.01 -15.64
C HIS A 45 -7.75 -11.71 -16.41
N GLU A 46 -7.71 -11.95 -17.72
CA GLU A 46 -6.52 -11.73 -18.54
C GLU A 46 -6.06 -10.26 -18.51
N THR A 47 -6.98 -9.30 -18.70
CA THR A 47 -6.63 -7.87 -18.72
C THR A 47 -6.05 -7.38 -17.39
N VAL A 48 -6.64 -7.76 -16.26
CA VAL A 48 -6.16 -7.35 -14.93
C VAL A 48 -4.78 -7.93 -14.64
N TRP A 49 -4.55 -9.21 -14.96
CA TRP A 49 -3.25 -9.84 -14.68
C TRP A 49 -2.16 -9.39 -15.66
N ASN A 50 -2.50 -9.14 -16.92
CA ASN A 50 -1.54 -8.60 -17.88
C ASN A 50 -1.07 -7.20 -17.46
N LEU A 51 -1.98 -6.35 -16.97
CA LEU A 51 -1.62 -5.03 -16.43
C LEU A 51 -0.73 -5.17 -15.19
N ALA A 52 -1.05 -6.11 -14.29
CA ALA A 52 -0.23 -6.35 -13.11
C ALA A 52 1.19 -6.83 -13.48
N GLU A 53 1.32 -7.74 -14.44
CA GLU A 53 2.61 -8.25 -14.93
C GLU A 53 3.44 -7.17 -15.64
N ASP A 54 2.82 -6.34 -16.48
CA ASP A 54 3.48 -5.20 -17.14
C ASP A 54 4.02 -4.20 -16.10
N LEU A 55 3.25 -3.93 -15.04
CA LEU A 55 3.68 -3.07 -13.94
C LEU A 55 4.88 -3.65 -13.18
N VAL A 56 4.93 -4.97 -12.94
CA VAL A 56 6.12 -5.62 -12.35
C VAL A 56 7.34 -5.43 -13.24
N GLN A 57 7.20 -5.68 -14.53
CA GLN A 57 8.31 -5.57 -15.48
C GLN A 57 8.83 -4.14 -15.53
N HIS A 58 7.94 -3.14 -15.54
CA HIS A 58 8.34 -1.75 -15.49
C HIS A 58 9.11 -1.42 -14.22
N LEU A 59 8.64 -1.87 -13.05
CA LEU A 59 9.33 -1.65 -11.78
C LEU A 59 10.70 -2.33 -11.73
N ASP A 60 10.83 -3.56 -12.21
CA ASP A 60 12.11 -4.27 -12.24
C ASP A 60 13.12 -3.61 -13.18
N ASN A 61 12.65 -3.08 -14.32
CA ASN A 61 13.46 -2.27 -15.23
C ASN A 61 13.96 -1.00 -14.54
N VAL A 62 13.10 -0.28 -13.81
CA VAL A 62 13.49 0.93 -13.06
C VAL A 62 14.57 0.61 -12.02
N ILE A 63 14.44 -0.52 -11.31
CA ILE A 63 15.46 -0.94 -10.33
C ILE A 63 16.76 -1.32 -11.01
N THR A 64 16.70 -2.03 -12.13
CA THR A 64 17.89 -2.40 -12.90
C THR A 64 18.62 -1.17 -13.45
N ILE A 65 17.88 -0.12 -13.84
CA ILE A 65 18.47 1.19 -14.18
C ILE A 65 19.12 1.82 -12.95
N LEU A 66 18.46 1.80 -11.79
CA LEU A 66 19.02 2.34 -10.54
C LEU A 66 20.37 1.70 -10.16
N GLU A 67 20.53 0.39 -10.40
CA GLU A 67 21.79 -0.33 -10.16
C GLU A 67 22.90 0.06 -11.14
N ASN A 68 22.58 0.18 -12.43
CA ASN A 68 23.57 0.31 -13.51
C ASN A 68 23.87 1.77 -13.91
N ASN A 69 22.87 2.66 -13.83
CA ASN A 69 22.99 4.07 -14.17
C ASN A 69 22.02 4.88 -13.29
N PRO A 70 22.46 5.32 -12.10
CA PRO A 70 21.56 5.92 -11.16
C PRO A 70 21.10 7.26 -11.73
N ALA A 71 19.84 7.35 -12.16
CA ALA A 71 19.19 8.40 -12.94
C ALA A 71 19.48 9.85 -12.48
N GLY A 72 20.72 10.32 -12.66
CA GLY A 72 21.25 11.55 -12.07
C GLY A 72 21.53 11.51 -10.56
N LEU A 73 21.19 10.44 -9.84
CA LEU A 73 21.48 10.32 -8.41
C LEU A 73 22.91 9.81 -8.19
N LYS A 74 23.83 10.68 -7.76
CA LYS A 74 25.21 10.30 -7.43
C LYS A 74 25.28 9.57 -6.07
N LEU A 75 24.59 8.44 -5.97
CA LEU A 75 24.61 7.56 -4.81
C LEU A 75 25.84 6.65 -4.83
N ILE A 76 26.32 6.28 -3.65
CA ILE A 76 27.48 5.39 -3.50
C ILE A 76 27.02 3.96 -3.81
N ILE A 77 27.83 3.19 -4.55
CA ILE A 77 27.57 1.81 -4.98
C ILE A 77 26.89 0.91 -3.91
N PRO A 78 27.40 0.80 -2.66
CA PRO A 78 26.76 -0.02 -1.63
C PRO A 78 25.33 0.44 -1.25
N VAL A 79 25.04 1.73 -1.35
CA VAL A 79 23.70 2.28 -1.09
C VAL A 79 22.75 1.86 -2.21
N ASN A 80 23.19 1.97 -3.48
CA ASN A 80 22.38 1.53 -4.62
C ASN A 80 22.05 0.03 -4.55
N GLN A 81 23.05 -0.81 -4.24
CA GLN A 81 22.86 -2.26 -4.11
C GLN A 81 21.88 -2.62 -2.97
N THR A 82 22.02 -1.95 -1.83
CA THR A 82 21.12 -2.17 -0.69
C THR A 82 19.69 -1.72 -1.00
N LEU A 83 19.54 -0.56 -1.63
CA LEU A 83 18.25 0.02 -2.00
C LEU A 83 17.54 -0.82 -3.07
N SER A 84 18.28 -1.27 -4.08
CA SER A 84 17.77 -2.21 -5.09
C SER A 84 17.32 -3.51 -4.46
N SER A 85 18.15 -4.13 -3.62
CA SER A 85 17.79 -5.39 -2.93
C SER A 85 16.52 -5.23 -2.09
N PHE A 86 16.38 -4.10 -1.41
CA PHE A 86 15.19 -3.75 -0.64
C PHE A 86 13.93 -3.64 -1.52
N PHE A 87 13.99 -2.93 -2.63
CA PHE A 87 12.85 -2.80 -3.55
C PHE A 87 12.52 -4.10 -4.29
N ARG A 88 13.52 -4.86 -4.75
CA ARG A 88 13.33 -6.18 -5.36
C ARG A 88 12.63 -7.14 -4.41
N TYR A 89 13.00 -7.12 -3.12
CA TYR A 89 12.32 -7.94 -2.12
C TYR A 89 10.84 -7.56 -1.94
N HIS A 90 10.52 -6.27 -1.96
CA HIS A 90 9.12 -5.81 -1.90
C HIS A 90 8.32 -6.21 -3.14
N ILE A 91 8.90 -6.08 -4.33
CA ILE A 91 8.28 -6.56 -5.57
C ILE A 91 8.06 -8.07 -5.51
N TYR A 92 9.03 -8.84 -5.02
CA TYR A 92 8.91 -10.29 -4.89
C TYR A 92 7.74 -10.70 -3.96
N LEU A 93 7.63 -10.06 -2.80
CA LEU A 93 6.50 -10.28 -1.88
C LEU A 93 5.17 -9.91 -2.55
N TRP A 94 5.13 -8.77 -3.24
CA TRP A 94 3.95 -8.30 -3.96
C TRP A 94 3.51 -9.28 -5.06
N THR A 95 4.45 -9.72 -5.89
CA THR A 95 4.20 -10.68 -6.97
C THR A 95 3.71 -12.02 -6.42
N THR A 96 4.24 -12.46 -5.27
CA THR A 96 3.76 -13.69 -4.61
C THR A 96 2.29 -13.56 -4.18
N PHE A 97 1.91 -12.40 -3.63
CA PHE A 97 0.52 -12.11 -3.27
C PHE A 97 -0.41 -12.01 -4.48
N ILE A 98 0.02 -11.30 -5.54
CA ILE A 98 -0.69 -11.21 -6.82
C ILE A 98 -0.88 -12.59 -7.45
N HIS A 99 0.15 -13.45 -7.42
CA HIS A 99 0.06 -14.80 -7.95
C HIS A 99 -0.98 -15.66 -7.20
N PHE A 100 -1.09 -15.47 -5.89
CA PHE A 100 -2.15 -16.09 -5.09
C PHE A 100 -3.55 -15.58 -5.49
N LEU A 101 -3.71 -14.27 -5.72
CA LEU A 101 -4.98 -13.70 -6.19
C LEU A 101 -5.31 -14.07 -7.65
N LYS A 102 -4.29 -14.33 -8.49
CA LYS A 102 -4.42 -14.78 -9.89
C LYS A 102 -5.10 -16.14 -10.01
N TYR A 103 -5.04 -16.95 -8.95
CA TYR A 103 -5.64 -18.26 -8.96
C TYR A 103 -7.12 -18.18 -9.36
N PRO A 104 -7.57 -18.92 -10.39
CA PRO A 104 -8.90 -18.71 -10.98
C PRO A 104 -10.04 -18.95 -9.98
N GLN A 105 -9.81 -19.76 -8.95
CA GLN A 105 -10.79 -19.96 -7.88
C GLN A 105 -11.02 -18.69 -7.06
N MET A 106 -9.97 -17.87 -6.83
CA MET A 106 -10.10 -16.60 -6.10
C MET A 106 -10.90 -15.58 -6.89
N THR A 107 -10.62 -15.44 -8.19
CA THR A 107 -11.39 -14.54 -9.06
C THR A 107 -12.87 -14.95 -9.11
N ARG A 108 -13.15 -16.26 -9.23
CA ARG A 108 -14.53 -16.78 -9.17
C ARG A 108 -15.19 -16.49 -7.82
N PHE A 109 -14.47 -16.70 -6.71
CA PHE A 109 -14.98 -16.44 -5.37
C PHE A 109 -15.39 -14.97 -5.18
N VAL A 110 -14.57 -14.02 -5.63
CA VAL A 110 -14.89 -12.58 -5.56
C VAL A 110 -16.10 -12.26 -6.45
N ILE A 111 -16.18 -12.82 -7.65
CA ILE A 111 -17.31 -12.60 -8.58
C ILE A 111 -18.61 -13.21 -8.05
N CYS A 112 -18.57 -14.30 -7.29
CA CYS A 112 -19.78 -14.88 -6.67
C CYS A 112 -20.53 -13.88 -5.76
N PHE A 113 -19.87 -12.88 -5.18
CA PHE A 113 -20.54 -11.85 -4.39
C PHE A 113 -21.48 -10.96 -5.21
N LEU A 114 -21.36 -10.92 -6.54
CA LEU A 114 -22.32 -10.24 -7.42
C LEU A 114 -23.72 -10.88 -7.37
N LEU A 115 -23.81 -12.17 -7.02
CA LEU A 115 -25.11 -12.85 -6.83
C LEU A 115 -25.90 -12.28 -5.66
N ALA A 116 -25.22 -11.73 -4.65
CA ALA A 116 -25.84 -11.09 -3.49
C ALA A 116 -26.16 -9.60 -3.72
N GLY A 117 -25.60 -8.99 -4.77
CA GLY A 117 -25.73 -7.57 -5.07
C GLY A 117 -24.44 -6.94 -5.60
N PHE A 118 -24.56 -5.78 -6.24
CA PHE A 118 -23.39 -5.02 -6.69
C PHE A 118 -22.64 -4.39 -5.51
N THR A 119 -23.36 -3.89 -4.49
CA THR A 119 -22.73 -3.31 -3.31
C THR A 119 -21.94 -4.33 -2.49
N THR A 120 -22.42 -5.58 -2.40
CA THR A 120 -21.71 -6.67 -1.71
C THR A 120 -20.45 -7.07 -2.44
N PHE A 121 -20.48 -7.08 -3.78
CA PHE A 121 -19.27 -7.28 -4.59
C PHE A 121 -18.24 -6.17 -4.35
N LEU A 122 -18.66 -4.90 -4.37
CA LEU A 122 -17.76 -3.79 -4.08
C LEU A 122 -17.19 -3.86 -2.67
N ALA A 123 -17.99 -4.25 -1.68
CA ALA A 123 -17.50 -4.44 -0.32
C ALA A 123 -16.41 -5.53 -0.25
N ALA A 124 -16.63 -6.67 -0.90
CA ALA A 124 -15.64 -7.75 -0.98
C ALA A 124 -14.36 -7.28 -1.71
N LEU A 125 -14.51 -6.53 -2.81
CA LEU A 125 -13.37 -5.94 -3.53
C LEU A 125 -12.60 -4.96 -2.65
N CYS A 126 -13.29 -4.09 -1.91
CA CYS A 126 -12.66 -3.19 -0.95
C CYS A 126 -11.88 -3.94 0.12
N ASP A 127 -12.38 -5.07 0.61
CA ASP A 127 -11.66 -5.88 1.60
C ASP A 127 -10.40 -6.53 1.01
N VAL A 128 -10.45 -7.03 -0.22
CA VAL A 128 -9.26 -7.50 -0.95
C VAL A 128 -8.26 -6.36 -1.15
N CYS A 129 -8.72 -5.17 -1.53
CA CYS A 129 -7.87 -3.98 -1.65
C CYS A 129 -7.23 -3.61 -0.31
N LYS A 130 -7.95 -3.69 0.81
CA LYS A 130 -7.36 -3.41 2.14
C LYS A 130 -6.21 -4.36 2.44
N PHE A 131 -6.35 -5.66 2.15
CA PHE A 131 -5.24 -6.62 2.30
C PHE A 131 -4.03 -6.22 1.45
N PHE A 132 -4.25 -5.77 0.22
CA PHE A 132 -3.19 -5.24 -0.64
C PHE A 132 -2.52 -3.99 -0.04
N PHE A 133 -3.30 -3.05 0.51
CA PHE A 133 -2.79 -1.82 1.12
C PHE A 133 -1.96 -2.07 2.39
N ILE A 134 -2.11 -3.20 3.08
CA ILE A 134 -1.25 -3.54 4.23
C ILE A 134 0.22 -3.54 3.83
N HIS A 135 0.57 -4.05 2.65
CA HIS A 135 1.95 -4.04 2.16
C HIS A 135 2.48 -2.61 2.00
N PHE A 136 1.65 -1.68 1.53
CA PHE A 136 2.02 -0.26 1.40
C PHE A 136 2.16 0.43 2.75
N LEU A 137 1.31 0.09 3.73
CA LEU A 137 1.42 0.60 5.10
C LEU A 137 2.70 0.12 5.77
N CYS A 138 3.05 -1.16 5.60
CA CYS A 138 4.33 -1.70 6.08
C CYS A 138 5.51 -0.98 5.41
N PHE A 139 5.45 -0.78 4.10
CA PHE A 139 6.46 -0.05 3.35
C PHE A 139 6.63 1.39 3.86
N ASP A 140 5.54 2.12 4.10
CA ASP A 140 5.57 3.48 4.63
C ASP A 140 6.22 3.55 6.03
N ALA A 141 5.93 2.58 6.89
CA ALA A 141 6.59 2.46 8.18
C ALA A 141 8.10 2.24 8.03
N TYR A 142 8.53 1.37 7.11
CA TYR A 142 9.96 1.17 6.80
C TYR A 142 10.61 2.43 6.23
N ALA A 143 9.94 3.11 5.30
CA ALA A 143 10.42 4.36 4.71
C ALA A 143 10.59 5.46 5.77
N THR A 144 9.64 5.58 6.70
CA THR A 144 9.73 6.52 7.83
C THR A 144 10.93 6.21 8.73
N ARG A 145 11.20 4.94 9.02
CA ARG A 145 12.38 4.54 9.80
C ARG A 145 13.67 4.84 9.05
N LEU A 146 13.74 4.52 7.76
CA LEU A 146 14.90 4.81 6.93
C LEU A 146 15.18 6.32 6.86
N TRP A 147 14.14 7.14 6.68
CA TRP A 147 14.24 8.60 6.70
C TRP A 147 14.80 9.13 8.03
N SER A 148 14.36 8.58 9.16
CA SER A 148 14.88 8.98 10.48
C SER A 148 16.38 8.67 10.63
N VAL A 149 16.84 7.54 10.10
CA VAL A 149 18.27 7.17 10.09
C VAL A 149 19.06 8.10 9.16
N CYS A 150 18.59 8.32 7.93
CA CYS A 150 19.25 9.18 6.95
C CYS A 150 19.35 10.64 7.42
N SER A 151 18.30 11.16 8.04
CA SER A 151 18.32 12.53 8.58
C SER A 151 19.26 12.68 9.78
N TYR A 152 19.32 11.67 10.66
CA TYR A 152 20.27 11.65 11.76
C TYR A 152 21.72 11.59 11.27
N THR A 153 22.04 10.68 10.35
CA THR A 153 23.40 10.55 9.80
C THR A 153 23.82 11.81 9.06
N LEU A 154 22.92 12.41 8.27
CA LEU A 154 23.19 13.66 7.57
C LEU A 154 23.45 14.82 8.55
N LYS A 155 22.71 14.89 9.66
CA LYS A 155 22.89 15.89 10.71
C LYS A 155 24.24 15.77 11.41
N GLU A 156 24.65 14.54 11.74
CA GLU A 156 25.96 14.29 12.34
C GLU A 156 27.10 14.59 11.36
N LEU A 157 26.96 14.18 10.09
CA LEU A 157 27.93 14.49 9.04
C LEU A 157 28.07 16.00 8.84
N TRP A 158 26.94 16.71 8.85
CA TRP A 158 26.91 18.18 8.75
C TRP A 158 27.58 18.86 9.95
N GLY A 159 27.36 18.34 11.15
CA GLY A 159 28.08 18.76 12.35
C GLY A 159 29.59 18.58 12.17
N LEU A 160 30.01 17.39 11.73
CA LEU A 160 31.41 17.02 11.53
C LEU A 160 32.12 17.90 10.49
N VAL A 161 31.45 18.22 9.37
CA VAL A 161 31.95 19.17 8.35
C VAL A 161 32.18 20.56 8.94
N ARG A 162 31.35 20.99 9.90
CA ARG A 162 31.51 22.26 10.64
C ARG A 162 32.49 22.15 11.82
N GLY A 163 33.16 21.02 11.99
CA GLY A 163 34.08 20.76 13.11
C GLY A 163 33.38 20.59 14.46
N LYS A 164 32.07 20.31 14.48
CA LYS A 164 31.28 20.09 15.70
C LYS A 164 30.94 18.61 15.83
N LYS A 165 31.34 17.96 16.91
CA LYS A 165 31.01 16.55 17.20
C LYS A 165 30.08 16.48 18.40
N TRP A 166 28.95 15.78 18.25
CA TRP A 166 28.08 15.49 19.38
C TRP A 166 28.78 14.56 20.37
N ASN A 167 28.88 14.98 21.63
CA ASN A 167 29.46 14.18 22.70
C ASN A 167 28.33 13.61 23.59
N PRO A 168 28.00 12.32 23.47
CA PRO A 168 26.91 11.73 24.26
C PRO A 168 27.20 11.73 25.77
N LEU A 169 28.47 11.73 26.18
CA LEU A 169 28.87 11.77 27.60
C LEU A 169 28.58 13.14 28.24
N ARG A 170 28.70 14.23 27.45
CA ARG A 170 28.50 15.61 27.92
C ARG A 170 27.22 16.27 27.40
N LYS A 171 26.41 15.54 26.62
CA LYS A 171 25.19 16.01 25.95
C LYS A 171 25.36 17.39 25.27
N ARG A 172 26.52 17.64 24.66
CA ARG A 172 26.84 18.91 23.98
C ARG A 172 27.62 18.69 22.69
N ASN A 173 27.59 19.68 21.80
CA ASN A 173 28.46 19.72 20.62
C ASN A 173 29.84 20.27 21.00
N ASP A 174 30.86 19.41 20.97
CA ASP A 174 32.25 19.80 21.19
C ASP A 174 32.87 20.23 19.84
N ASN A 175 33.69 21.29 19.86
CA ASN A 175 34.51 21.64 18.70
C ASN A 175 35.68 20.65 18.61
N VAL A 176 35.87 20.03 17.45
CA VAL A 176 36.98 19.12 17.19
C VAL A 176 38.11 19.93 16.55
N SER A 177 39.17 20.18 17.32
CA SER A 177 40.45 20.61 16.75
C SER A 177 41.10 19.38 16.11
N PHE A 178 41.24 19.36 14.78
CA PHE A 178 42.05 18.36 14.10
C PHE A 178 43.50 18.55 14.55
N SER A 179 43.94 17.80 15.56
CA SER A 179 45.35 17.75 15.93
C SER A 179 46.07 17.14 14.74
N GLN A 180 46.81 17.97 13.98
CA GLN A 180 47.74 17.51 12.96
C GLN A 180 48.75 16.59 13.64
N LYS A 181 48.50 15.29 13.59
CA LYS A 181 49.47 14.30 14.02
C LYS A 181 50.59 14.37 12.98
N LYS A 182 51.65 15.12 13.30
CA LYS A 182 52.89 15.15 12.51
C LYS A 182 53.37 13.71 12.38
N ILE A 183 53.24 13.15 11.18
CA ILE A 183 53.92 11.92 10.82
C ILE A 183 55.37 12.37 10.60
N ASN A 184 56.21 12.18 11.61
CA ASN A 184 57.65 12.33 11.44
C ASN A 184 58.09 11.14 10.57
N LEU A 185 58.35 11.41 9.29
CA LEU A 185 59.11 10.56 8.38
C LEU A 185 60.56 10.46 8.85
#